data_AF-A0A561WPK9-F1
#
_entry.id   AF-A0A561WPK9-F1
#
_cell.length_a   1.000
_cell.length_b   1.000
_cell.length_c   1.000
_cell.angle_alpha   90.00
_cell.angle_beta   90.00
_cell.angle_gamma   90.00
#
_symmetry.space_group_name_H-M   'P 1'
#
loop_
_entity.id
_entity.type
_entity.pdbx_description
1 polymer ?
#
loop_
_entity_poly.entity_id
_entity_poly.type
_entity_poly.pdbx_seq_one_letter_code
_entity_poly.pdbx_strand_id
1 'polypeptide(L)'
;MSAERDDAWPSIPTVLRVMAGWFLLGVGLLDLATGVDGPTYVLFHVVLALGGAILLALHRIDPSRAGYAAGALVAPVGLGLGLLPTTARCCLAWYPQRRGYPFPFLGAGGGTHVDARYLAADLVFWACAGLVAMAVVRIVERLRPERRTPVDVSGYVARHAEERAYVAQHRADENVGGLT
;
A
#
# COMPACT_ATOMS: atom_id res chain seq x y z
N MET A 1 27.76 -31.93 -1.00
CA MET A 1 26.63 -31.34 -1.75
C MET A 1 25.34 -31.64 -0.99
N SER A 2 25.13 -30.91 0.11
CA SER A 2 23.83 -30.85 0.77
C SER A 2 23.00 -29.84 0.00
N ALA A 3 22.06 -30.34 -0.80
CA ALA A 3 20.96 -29.54 -1.30
C ALA A 3 20.07 -29.22 -0.09
N GLU A 4 20.47 -28.19 0.65
CA GLU A 4 19.61 -27.47 1.58
C GLU A 4 18.53 -26.83 0.70
N ARG A 5 17.44 -27.58 0.48
CA ARG A 5 16.18 -26.95 0.12
C ARG A 5 15.89 -26.05 1.30
N ASP A 6 16.13 -24.77 1.13
CA ASP A 6 15.48 -23.71 1.87
C ASP A 6 13.97 -23.85 1.61
N ASP A 7 13.35 -24.86 2.23
CA ASP A 7 11.91 -24.97 2.41
C ASP A 7 11.54 -23.91 3.45
N ALA A 8 11.75 -22.64 3.08
CA ALA A 8 11.40 -21.48 3.88
C ALA A 8 9.88 -21.47 3.97
N TRP A 9 9.36 -22.10 5.03
CA TRP A 9 7.96 -22.10 5.35
C TRP A 9 7.44 -20.67 5.24
N PRO A 10 6.38 -20.43 4.45
CA PRO A 10 5.85 -19.08 4.31
C PRO A 10 5.45 -18.60 5.70
N SER A 11 6.02 -17.46 6.09
CA SER A 11 5.71 -16.87 7.39
C SER A 11 4.19 -16.71 7.53
N ILE A 12 3.65 -16.96 8.74
CA ILE A 12 2.24 -16.78 9.07
C ILE A 12 1.62 -15.50 8.48
N PRO A 13 2.26 -14.30 8.55
CA PRO A 13 1.68 -13.09 7.95
C PRO A 13 1.60 -13.14 6.42
N THR A 14 2.52 -13.84 5.74
CA THR A 14 2.45 -14.04 4.28
C THR A 14 1.22 -14.83 3.90
N VAL A 15 0.95 -15.93 4.61
CA VAL A 15 -0.22 -16.79 4.36
C VAL A 15 -1.50 -16.01 4.61
N LEU A 16 -1.59 -15.32 5.76
CA LEU A 16 -2.76 -14.53 6.12
C LEU A 16 -3.04 -13.41 5.11
N ARG A 17 -2.00 -12.71 4.65
CA ARG A 17 -2.09 -11.69 3.59
C ARG A 17 -2.68 -12.28 2.30
N VAL A 18 -2.20 -13.43 1.87
CA VAL A 18 -2.66 -14.07 0.62
C VAL A 18 -4.10 -14.54 0.76
N MET A 19 -4.47 -15.17 1.88
CA MET A 19 -5.84 -15.58 2.16
C MET A 19 -6.80 -14.38 2.20
N ALA A 20 -6.44 -13.32 2.94
CA ALA A 20 -7.22 -12.09 3.00
C ALA A 20 -7.34 -11.42 1.63
N GLY A 21 -6.25 -11.38 0.85
CA GLY A 21 -6.24 -10.81 -0.50
C GLY A 21 -7.21 -11.53 -1.44
N TRP A 22 -7.16 -12.86 -1.47
CA TRP A 22 -8.10 -13.66 -2.27
C TRP A 22 -9.54 -13.54 -1.79
N PHE A 23 -9.77 -13.53 -0.47
CA PHE A 23 -11.10 -13.38 0.09
C PHE A 23 -11.74 -12.04 -0.30
N LEU A 24 -11.00 -10.93 -0.10
CA LEU A 24 -11.48 -9.58 -0.44
C LEU A 24 -11.71 -9.41 -1.95
N LEU A 25 -10.80 -9.95 -2.78
CA LEU A 25 -10.93 -9.90 -4.23
C LEU A 25 -12.14 -10.72 -4.69
N GLY A 26 -12.31 -11.93 -4.16
CA GLY A 26 -13.41 -12.84 -4.51
C GLY A 26 -14.77 -12.24 -4.16
N VAL A 27 -14.94 -11.76 -2.91
CA VAL A 27 -16.19 -11.11 -2.47
C VAL A 27 -16.47 -9.86 -3.29
N GLY A 28 -15.48 -8.97 -3.44
CA GLY A 28 -15.65 -7.74 -4.22
C GLY A 28 -16.06 -7.99 -5.67
N LEU A 29 -15.44 -8.96 -6.36
CA LEU A 29 -15.80 -9.29 -7.74
C LEU A 29 -17.14 -10.01 -7.85
N LEU A 30 -17.44 -10.93 -6.92
CA LEU A 30 -18.71 -11.64 -6.92
C LEU A 30 -19.88 -10.67 -6.74
N ASP A 31 -19.80 -9.76 -5.76
CA ASP A 31 -20.85 -8.79 -5.47
C ASP A 31 -20.99 -7.74 -6.59
N LEU A 32 -19.90 -7.37 -7.26
CA LEU A 32 -19.98 -6.54 -8.47
C LEU A 32 -20.67 -7.26 -9.64
N ALA A 33 -20.58 -8.59 -9.71
CA ALA A 33 -21.20 -9.39 -10.76
C ALA A 33 -22.68 -9.73 -10.50
N THR A 34 -23.10 -9.88 -9.24
CA THR A 34 -24.46 -10.27 -8.85
C THR A 34 -25.46 -9.11 -8.87
N GLY A 35 -24.99 -7.87 -8.94
CA GLY A 35 -25.83 -6.68 -9.06
C GLY A 35 -25.63 -5.72 -7.89
N VAL A 36 -25.90 -4.43 -8.12
CA VAL A 36 -25.47 -3.35 -7.25
C VAL A 36 -26.63 -2.54 -6.70
N ASP A 37 -26.81 -2.60 -5.37
CA ASP A 37 -27.81 -1.84 -4.60
C ASP A 37 -27.41 -0.35 -4.41
N GLY A 38 -26.95 0.29 -5.50
CA GLY A 38 -26.63 1.72 -5.56
C GLY A 38 -25.14 2.07 -5.53
N PRO A 39 -24.80 3.36 -5.75
CA PRO A 39 -23.43 3.80 -6.05
C PRO A 39 -22.44 3.61 -4.90
N THR A 40 -22.88 3.73 -3.65
CA THR A 40 -21.98 3.50 -2.49
C THR A 40 -21.69 2.02 -2.29
N TYR A 41 -22.67 1.15 -2.58
CA TYR A 41 -22.45 -0.29 -2.56
C TYR A 41 -21.43 -0.69 -3.64
N VAL A 42 -21.57 -0.15 -4.86
CA VAL A 42 -20.55 -0.30 -5.93
C VAL A 42 -19.17 0.14 -5.44
N LEU A 43 -19.06 1.36 -4.90
CA LEU A 43 -17.79 1.92 -4.46
C LEU A 43 -17.13 1.06 -3.38
N PHE A 44 -17.91 0.57 -2.42
CA PHE A 44 -17.40 -0.33 -1.38
C PHE A 44 -16.76 -1.57 -2.00
N HIS A 45 -17.46 -2.28 -2.89
CA HIS A 45 -16.94 -3.51 -3.50
C HIS A 45 -15.77 -3.26 -4.46
N VAL A 46 -15.75 -2.14 -5.18
CA VAL A 46 -14.58 -1.71 -5.97
C VAL A 46 -13.37 -1.52 -5.07
N VAL A 47 -13.51 -0.82 -3.94
CA VAL A 47 -12.41 -0.59 -3.00
C VAL A 47 -11.94 -1.92 -2.37
N LEU A 48 -12.85 -2.83 -2.04
CA LEU A 48 -12.52 -4.18 -1.55
C LEU A 48 -11.75 -4.99 -2.59
N ALA A 49 -12.23 -5.01 -3.84
CA ALA A 49 -11.57 -5.72 -4.93
C ALA A 49 -10.16 -5.18 -5.19
N LEU A 50 -10.00 -3.84 -5.24
CA LEU A 50 -8.69 -3.21 -5.38
C LEU A 50 -7.78 -3.48 -4.18
N GLY A 51 -8.29 -3.40 -2.95
CA GLY A 51 -7.56 -3.72 -1.73
C GLY A 51 -7.06 -5.17 -1.74
N GLY A 52 -7.91 -6.12 -2.12
CA GLY A 52 -7.55 -7.53 -2.28
C GLY A 52 -6.47 -7.74 -3.34
N ALA A 53 -6.62 -7.13 -4.52
CA ALA A 53 -5.61 -7.19 -5.58
C ALA A 53 -4.25 -6.60 -5.14
N ILE A 54 -4.26 -5.48 -4.42
CA ILE A 54 -3.06 -4.85 -3.87
C ILE A 54 -2.43 -5.74 -2.80
N LEU A 55 -3.21 -6.34 -1.90
CA LEU A 55 -2.68 -7.29 -0.92
C LEU A 55 -1.96 -8.43 -1.61
N LEU A 56 -2.51 -9.00 -2.70
CA LEU A 56 -1.85 -10.06 -3.47
C LEU A 56 -0.56 -9.54 -4.14
N ALA A 57 -0.61 -8.34 -4.72
CA ALA A 57 0.50 -7.69 -5.40
C ALA A 57 1.55 -7.05 -4.46
N LEU A 58 1.32 -7.02 -3.15
CA LEU A 58 2.13 -6.24 -2.20
C LEU A 58 3.62 -6.59 -2.24
N HIS A 59 3.95 -7.86 -2.47
CA HIS A 59 5.33 -8.32 -2.66
C HIS A 59 6.08 -7.62 -3.81
N ARG A 60 5.37 -7.01 -4.77
CA ARG A 60 5.93 -6.24 -5.90
C ARG A 60 5.86 -4.73 -5.67
N ILE A 61 5.06 -4.29 -4.71
CA ILE A 61 4.85 -2.88 -4.39
C ILE A 61 5.81 -2.57 -3.24
N ASP A 62 7.01 -2.12 -3.58
CA ASP A 62 7.99 -1.60 -2.62
C ASP A 62 7.58 -0.17 -2.20
N PRO A 63 6.87 0.03 -1.07
CA PRO A 63 6.23 1.29 -0.75
C PRO A 63 7.22 2.24 -0.07
N SER A 64 7.19 3.51 -0.44
CA SER A 64 7.98 4.54 0.25
C SER A 64 7.42 4.82 1.65
N ARG A 65 8.21 5.48 2.50
CA ARG A 65 7.74 6.01 3.79
C ARG A 65 6.51 6.90 3.65
N ALA A 66 6.44 7.68 2.55
CA ALA A 66 5.29 8.52 2.25
C ALA A 66 4.05 7.67 1.89
N GLY A 67 4.23 6.58 1.15
CA GLY A 67 3.17 5.62 0.86
C GLY A 67 2.61 4.97 2.13
N TYR A 68 3.48 4.55 3.04
CA TYR A 68 3.06 4.00 4.34
C TYR A 68 2.32 5.04 5.19
N ALA A 69 2.82 6.27 5.25
CA ALA A 69 2.17 7.35 5.99
C ALA A 69 0.79 7.67 5.42
N ALA A 70 0.66 7.76 4.09
CA ALA A 70 -0.61 7.98 3.42
C ALA A 70 -1.60 6.85 3.74
N GLY A 71 -1.18 5.59 3.59
CA GLY A 71 -2.04 4.44 3.89
C GLY A 71 -2.48 4.39 5.36
N ALA A 72 -1.57 4.68 6.30
CA ALA A 72 -1.86 4.69 7.73
C ALA A 72 -2.84 5.80 8.14
N LEU A 73 -2.82 6.95 7.47
CA LEU A 73 -3.69 8.08 7.78
C LEU A 73 -5.10 7.96 7.18
N VAL A 74 -5.27 7.22 6.09
CA VAL A 74 -6.58 7.10 5.42
C VAL A 74 -7.64 6.52 6.33
N ALA A 75 -7.30 5.50 7.13
CA ALA A 75 -8.27 4.89 8.03
C ALA A 75 -8.79 5.82 9.14
N PRO A 76 -7.93 6.46 9.97
CA PRO A 76 -8.41 7.37 11.00
C PRO A 76 -9.07 8.63 10.42
N VAL A 77 -8.56 9.17 9.30
CA VAL A 77 -9.18 10.34 8.65
C VAL A 77 -10.55 9.98 8.09
N GLY A 78 -10.67 8.84 7.40
CA GLY A 78 -11.92 8.39 6.82
C GLY A 78 -13.00 8.11 7.87
N LEU A 79 -12.65 7.41 8.95
CA LEU A 79 -13.55 7.20 10.09
C LEU A 79 -13.93 8.51 10.76
N GLY A 80 -12.97 9.42 10.96
CA GLY A 80 -13.20 10.73 11.55
C GLY A 80 -14.17 11.58 10.72
N LEU A 81 -14.02 11.59 9.40
CA LEU A 81 -14.96 12.22 8.48
C LEU A 81 -16.33 11.54 8.50
N GLY A 82 -16.36 10.21 8.65
CA GLY A 82 -17.59 9.44 8.83
C GLY A 82 -18.38 9.84 10.09
N LEU A 83 -17.76 10.45 11.11
CA LEU A 83 -18.46 10.94 12.29
C LEU A 83 -19.28 12.21 12.04
N LEU A 84 -19.16 12.84 10.87
CA LEU A 84 -20.02 13.95 10.49
C LEU A 84 -21.46 13.47 10.32
N PRO A 85 -22.45 14.16 10.92
CA PRO A 85 -23.83 13.75 10.86
C PRO A 85 -24.36 13.88 9.42
N THR A 86 -24.98 12.82 8.93
CA THR A 86 -25.67 12.76 7.64
C THR A 86 -27.16 12.50 7.84
N THR A 87 -27.99 13.05 6.95
CA THR A 87 -29.45 12.93 7.01
C THR A 87 -30.03 12.04 5.91
N ALA A 88 -29.19 11.42 5.07
CA ALA A 88 -29.63 10.75 3.85
C ALA A 88 -29.21 9.26 3.84
N ARG A 89 -30.10 8.34 4.30
CA ARG A 89 -30.27 6.93 3.85
C ARG A 89 -31.22 6.12 4.74
N CYS A 90 -31.59 4.91 4.29
CA CYS A 90 -32.72 4.10 4.80
C CYS A 90 -32.43 3.21 6.03
N CYS A 91 -31.16 2.85 6.30
CA CYS A 91 -30.80 2.01 7.46
C CYS A 91 -30.56 2.88 8.70
N LEU A 92 -31.18 2.53 9.84
CA LEU A 92 -31.41 3.36 11.04
C LEU A 92 -32.50 4.45 10.87
N ALA A 93 -33.51 4.23 10.01
CA ALA A 93 -34.63 5.14 9.73
C ALA A 93 -35.15 5.93 10.94
N TRP A 94 -35.19 5.27 12.10
CA TRP A 94 -35.76 5.72 13.36
C TRP A 94 -34.85 6.57 14.25
N TYR A 95 -33.57 6.77 13.90
CA TYR A 95 -32.59 7.47 14.74
C TYR A 95 -32.10 8.79 14.11
N PRO A 96 -32.18 9.92 14.83
CA PRO A 96 -31.57 11.20 14.44
C PRO A 96 -30.02 11.14 14.41
N GLN A 97 -29.41 12.07 13.67
CA GLN A 97 -27.95 12.29 13.59
C GLN A 97 -27.11 11.04 13.27
N ARG A 98 -27.28 10.49 12.07
CA ARG A 98 -26.55 9.28 11.64
C ARG A 98 -25.13 9.60 11.24
N ARG A 99 -24.21 8.73 11.59
CA ARG A 99 -22.78 8.86 11.38
C ARG A 99 -22.23 7.53 10.87
N GLY A 100 -21.31 7.61 9.93
CA GLY A 100 -20.63 6.48 9.30
C GLY A 100 -20.56 6.65 7.79
N TYR A 101 -19.48 6.15 7.21
CA TYR A 101 -19.29 6.10 5.77
C TYR A 101 -18.32 4.96 5.45
N PRO A 102 -18.66 4.06 4.51
CA PRO A 102 -19.83 4.09 3.63
C PRO A 102 -21.17 3.71 4.28
N PHE A 103 -21.16 3.06 5.45
CA PHE A 103 -22.38 2.61 6.13
C PHE A 103 -22.58 3.35 7.46
N PRO A 104 -23.80 3.83 7.75
CA PRO A 104 -24.09 4.49 9.01
C PRO A 104 -24.02 3.48 10.16
N PHE A 105 -22.97 3.53 10.98
CA PHE A 105 -22.76 2.64 12.12
C PHE A 105 -23.14 3.27 13.47
N LEU A 106 -23.27 4.59 13.54
CA LEU A 106 -23.56 5.31 14.79
C LEU A 106 -24.81 6.19 14.62
N GLY A 107 -25.78 6.04 15.51
CA GLY A 107 -26.99 6.87 15.57
C GLY A 107 -27.25 7.41 16.97
N ALA A 108 -27.84 8.59 17.07
CA ALA A 108 -28.25 9.20 18.34
C ALA A 108 -29.77 9.40 18.35
N GLY A 109 -30.51 8.45 18.92
CA GLY A 109 -31.93 8.62 19.27
C GLY A 109 -32.10 8.61 20.79
N GLY A 110 -33.12 7.91 21.32
CA GLY A 110 -33.30 7.71 22.77
C GLY A 110 -32.11 7.08 23.52
N GLY A 111 -30.99 6.86 22.83
CA GLY A 111 -29.64 6.54 23.33
C GLY A 111 -28.64 6.58 22.15
N THR A 112 -27.34 6.48 22.47
CA THR A 112 -26.29 6.24 21.46
C THR A 112 -26.29 4.77 21.07
N HIS A 113 -26.53 4.47 19.79
CA HIS A 113 -26.55 3.11 19.26
C HIS A 113 -25.42 2.93 18.24
N VAL A 114 -24.65 1.85 18.42
CA VAL A 114 -23.57 1.44 17.51
C VAL A 114 -23.93 0.09 16.89
N ASP A 115 -23.96 0.03 15.56
CA ASP A 115 -24.04 -1.21 14.81
C ASP A 115 -22.63 -1.74 14.52
N ALA A 116 -22.24 -2.79 15.24
CA ALA A 116 -20.92 -3.40 15.12
C ALA A 116 -20.64 -3.97 13.72
N ARG A 117 -21.69 -4.39 12.98
CA ARG A 117 -21.52 -4.96 11.63
C ARG A 117 -21.14 -3.87 10.64
N TYR A 118 -21.82 -2.72 10.69
CA TYR A 118 -21.48 -1.58 9.84
C TYR A 118 -20.16 -0.92 10.24
N LEU A 119 -19.84 -0.88 11.54
CA LEU A 119 -18.52 -0.43 11.99
C LEU A 119 -17.40 -1.33 11.43
N ALA A 120 -17.58 -2.65 11.49
CA ALA A 120 -16.60 -3.59 10.93
C ALA A 120 -16.46 -3.43 9.41
N ALA A 121 -17.57 -3.24 8.69
CA ALA A 121 -17.56 -2.98 7.25
C ALA A 121 -16.80 -1.68 6.92
N ASP A 122 -17.08 -0.58 7.64
CA ASP A 122 -16.39 0.69 7.48
C ASP A 122 -14.88 0.55 7.75
N LEU A 123 -14.49 -0.18 8.80
CA LEU A 123 -13.08 -0.45 9.11
C LEU A 123 -12.38 -1.20 7.97
N VAL A 124 -13.02 -2.23 7.41
CA VAL A 124 -12.48 -2.99 6.27
C VAL A 124 -12.36 -2.11 5.04
N PHE A 125 -13.39 -1.31 4.75
CA PHE A 125 -13.39 -0.37 3.63
C PHE A 125 -12.21 0.60 3.74
N TRP A 126 -12.05 1.24 4.89
CA TRP A 126 -11.02 2.25 5.09
C TRP A 126 -9.60 1.66 5.14
N ALA A 127 -9.44 0.43 5.65
CA ALA A 127 -8.18 -0.30 5.53
C ALA A 127 -7.82 -0.58 4.06
N CYS A 128 -8.79 -1.02 3.25
CA CYS A 128 -8.59 -1.23 1.81
C CYS A 128 -8.30 0.08 1.08
N ALA A 129 -9.02 1.16 1.41
CA ALA A 129 -8.76 2.49 0.86
C ALA A 129 -7.34 2.98 1.18
N GLY A 130 -6.84 2.68 2.38
CA GLY A 130 -5.45 2.98 2.76
C GLY A 130 -4.42 2.22 1.90
N LEU A 131 -4.67 0.95 1.61
CA LEU A 131 -3.84 0.17 0.68
C LEU A 131 -3.85 0.76 -0.73
N VAL A 132 -5.02 1.20 -1.21
CA VAL A 132 -5.16 1.89 -2.51
C VAL A 132 -4.36 3.20 -2.51
N ALA A 133 -4.49 4.02 -1.48
CA ALA A 133 -3.75 5.28 -1.37
C ALA A 133 -2.23 5.06 -1.39
N MET A 134 -1.74 4.07 -0.64
CA MET A 134 -0.33 3.68 -0.65
C MET A 134 0.14 3.27 -2.05
N ALA A 135 -0.64 2.45 -2.76
CA ALA A 135 -0.33 2.05 -4.13
C ALA A 135 -0.32 3.23 -5.11
N VAL A 136 -1.27 4.16 -4.99
CA VAL A 136 -1.33 5.40 -5.79
C VAL A 136 -0.10 6.26 -5.56
N VAL A 137 0.31 6.47 -4.30
CA VAL A 137 1.55 7.23 -4.00
C VAL A 137 2.74 6.59 -4.70
N ARG A 138 2.86 5.26 -4.64
CA ARG A 138 3.95 4.55 -5.31
C ARG A 138 3.90 4.71 -6.83
N ILE A 139 2.73 4.69 -7.44
CA ILE A 139 2.56 4.93 -8.88
C ILE A 139 2.98 6.36 -9.22
N VAL A 140 2.53 7.36 -8.46
CA VAL A 140 2.90 8.77 -8.66
C VAL A 140 4.40 8.99 -8.54
N GLU A 141 5.06 8.36 -7.55
CA GLU A 141 6.51 8.42 -7.40
C GLU A 141 7.25 7.80 -8.58
N ARG A 142 6.75 6.68 -9.14
CA ARG A 142 7.33 6.07 -10.34
C ARG A 142 7.18 6.95 -11.57
N LEU A 143 6.06 7.68 -11.67
CA LEU A 143 5.79 8.59 -12.80
C LEU A 143 6.51 9.94 -12.69
N ARG A 144 7.05 10.29 -11.52
CA ARG A 144 7.84 11.52 -11.31
C ARG A 144 9.33 11.23 -11.02
N PRO A 145 10.08 10.67 -12.00
CA PRO A 145 11.50 10.33 -11.82
C PRO A 145 12.40 11.57 -11.62
N GLU A 146 11.95 12.77 -12.00
CA GLU A 146 12.72 14.03 -11.98
C GLU A 146 13.14 14.50 -10.58
N ARG A 147 12.60 13.92 -9.51
CA ARG A 147 13.00 14.26 -8.12
C ARG A 147 14.13 13.40 -7.57
N ARG A 148 14.66 12.44 -8.34
CA ARG A 148 15.94 11.81 -8.04
C ARG A 148 17.03 12.79 -8.45
N THR A 149 17.52 13.56 -7.47
CA THR A 149 18.74 14.36 -7.61
C THR A 149 19.76 13.59 -8.42
N PRO A 150 20.34 14.16 -9.49
CA PRO A 150 21.43 13.50 -10.21
C PRO A 150 22.49 13.15 -9.18
N VAL A 151 22.76 11.85 -9.03
CA VAL A 151 23.92 11.39 -8.26
C VAL A 151 25.12 12.04 -8.93
N ASP A 152 25.81 12.91 -8.21
CA ASP A 152 27.01 13.56 -8.73
C ASP A 152 28.08 12.50 -8.95
N VAL A 153 28.14 11.96 -10.18
CA VAL A 153 29.08 10.92 -10.58
C VAL A 153 30.49 11.48 -10.73
N SER A 154 30.67 12.81 -10.68
CA SER A 154 31.97 13.46 -10.86
C SER A 154 33.00 12.97 -9.84
N GLY A 155 32.59 12.75 -8.58
CA GLY A 155 33.45 12.22 -7.53
C GLY A 155 33.78 10.73 -7.69
N TYR A 156 32.89 9.94 -8.31
CA TYR A 156 33.13 8.50 -8.52
C TYR A 156 34.12 8.25 -9.67
N VAL A 157 34.03 9.04 -10.74
CA VAL A 157 34.94 8.96 -11.89
C VAL A 157 36.34 9.46 -11.53
N ALA A 158 36.44 10.54 -10.73
CA ALA A 158 37.72 11.09 -10.27
C ALA A 158 38.54 10.06 -9.45
N ARG A 159 37.87 9.34 -8.54
CA ARG A 159 38.54 8.36 -7.66
C ARG A 159 39.08 7.14 -8.40
N HIS A 160 38.38 6.66 -9.42
CA HIS A 160 38.84 5.56 -10.28
C HIS A 160 39.93 5.99 -11.27
N ALA A 161 39.95 7.26 -11.67
CA ALA A 161 41.02 7.82 -12.49
C ALA A 161 42.34 7.90 -11.68
N GLU A 162 42.27 8.30 -10.41
CA GLU A 162 43.44 8.34 -9.52
C GLU A 162 44.00 6.94 -9.22
N GLU A 163 43.15 5.94 -8.95
CA GLU A 163 43.61 4.55 -8.75
C GLU A 163 44.30 3.97 -9.98
N ARG A 164 43.78 4.23 -11.19
CA ARG A 164 44.43 3.78 -12.43
C ARG A 164 45.75 4.51 -12.71
N ALA A 165 45.84 5.79 -12.37
CA ALA A 165 47.07 6.55 -12.51
C ALA A 165 48.16 6.03 -11.56
N TYR A 166 47.82 5.74 -10.30
CA TYR A 166 48.75 5.18 -9.31
C TYR A 166 49.28 3.80 -9.74
N VAL A 167 48.41 2.92 -10.26
CA VAL A 167 48.81 1.59 -10.75
C VAL A 167 49.67 1.67 -12.04
N ALA A 168 49.42 2.64 -12.91
CA ALA A 168 50.22 2.86 -14.11
C ALA A 168 51.63 3.39 -13.79
N GLN A 169 51.75 4.28 -12.79
CA GLN A 169 53.04 4.80 -12.32
C GLN A 169 53.89 3.69 -11.69
N HIS A 170 53.30 2.84 -10.84
CA HIS A 170 54.03 1.72 -10.23
C HIS A 170 54.52 0.68 -11.24
N ARG A 171 53.76 0.42 -12.33
CA ARG A 171 54.21 -0.45 -13.43
C ARG A 171 55.33 0.15 -14.27
N ALA A 172 55.42 1.47 -14.37
CA ALA A 172 56.47 2.13 -15.12
C ALA A 172 57.82 2.08 -14.37
N ASP A 173 57.79 2.13 -13.04
CA ASP A 173 58.96 2.05 -12.18
C ASP A 173 59.52 0.62 -12.04
N GLU A 174 58.72 -0.41 -12.32
CA GLU A 174 59.17 -1.82 -12.35
C GLU A 174 59.93 -2.22 -13.62
N ASN A 175 60.00 -1.35 -14.64
CA ASN A 175 60.70 -1.65 -15.89
C ASN A 175 62.19 -1.27 -15.79
N VAL A 176 62.89 -1.84 -14.81
CA VAL A 176 64.35 -1.76 -14.70
C VAL A 176 64.97 -2.74 -15.69
N GLY A 177 65.75 -2.18 -16.61
CA GLY A 177 66.23 -2.82 -17.82
C GLY A 177 66.95 -4.15 -17.63
N GLY A 178 66.84 -4.99 -18.67
CA GLY A 178 67.58 -6.23 -18.71
C GLY A 178 67.44 -6.96 -20.04
N LEU A 179 67.93 -6.37 -21.14
CA LEU A 179 68.44 -7.11 -22.31
C LEU A 179 69.43 -6.22 -23.09
N THR A 180 70.70 -6.27 -22.71
CA THR A 180 71.86 -6.05 -23.59
C THR A 180 72.84 -7.17 -23.35
#